data_AF-A0A942GBP2-F1
#
_entry.id   AF-A0A942GBP2-F1
#
_cell.length_a   1.000
_cell.length_b   1.000
_cell.length_c   1.000
_cell.angle_alpha   90.00
_cell.angle_beta   90.00
_cell.angle_gamma   90.00
#
_symmetry.space_group_name_H-M   'P 1'
#
loop_
_entity.id
_entity.type
_entity.pdbx_description
1 polymer ?
#
loop_
_entity_poly.entity_id
_entity_poly.type
_entity_poly.pdbx_seq_one_letter_code
_entity_poly.pdbx_strand_id
1 'polypeptide(L)'
;MTSSGKRPVVVPIANPATVRPLLEMAYVLADPDAVLVPVTVVRPNAPKREVDFARGSLAAAEAAARDLGGDVRGRLVESDDIAQGVLQAVADESPSLVVMGWRGQSSTTNVFGHLLDTIVGRSVAPLAVVRMGSVPYRRVLLPVSADHLLPGGDRGLGLAVRLAERLQAVTPQPATVLRTGPREVHLPAGLERLGDRVHHDPRRTDQAVGAFAHAEDVVVAAVAPTVSGLRAATTHLAWAAPDATLLVAIDVGPTREEGLAEAVHGAGDPAPVAERLQGAHPVRVIVTARMPDSGALRPDDLERVLRAAGETEQVMAWWPGGDPHPHVRATVTVAASSVNAAIATIMRAVHDAPAFRGAEISYDLERTRSRP
;
A
#
# COMPACT_ATOMS: atom_id res chain seq x y z
N MET A 1 -39.29 -4.13 -1.18
CA MET A 1 -37.88 -4.35 -1.55
C MET A 1 -37.05 -3.53 -0.59
N THR A 2 -36.38 -4.18 0.35
CA THR A 2 -35.65 -3.51 1.44
C THR A 2 -34.51 -2.68 0.85
N SER A 3 -34.55 -1.36 1.09
CA SER A 3 -33.42 -0.46 0.89
C SER A 3 -32.25 -0.98 1.72
N SER A 4 -31.35 -1.74 1.11
CA SER A 4 -30.08 -2.11 1.74
C SER A 4 -29.25 -0.84 1.83
N GLY A 5 -29.37 -0.11 2.94
CA GLY A 5 -28.45 0.98 3.26
C GLY A 5 -27.01 0.47 3.16
N LYS A 6 -26.10 1.29 2.61
CA LYS A 6 -24.69 0.94 2.51
C LYS A 6 -24.13 0.73 3.92
N ARG A 7 -23.38 -0.36 4.10
CA ARG A 7 -22.83 -0.74 5.42
C ARG A 7 -21.86 0.34 5.92
N PRO A 8 -21.84 0.62 7.24
CA PRO A 8 -21.02 1.69 7.79
C PRO A 8 -19.52 1.35 7.73
N VAL A 9 -18.69 2.38 7.95
CA VAL A 9 -17.25 2.21 8.20
C VAL A 9 -16.98 2.50 9.67
N VAL A 10 -16.41 1.54 10.38
CA VAL A 10 -16.04 1.71 11.80
C VAL A 10 -14.63 2.27 11.90
N VAL A 11 -14.46 3.30 12.73
CA VAL A 11 -13.15 3.94 12.97
C VAL A 11 -12.83 3.95 14.47
N PRO A 12 -12.05 3.00 14.98
CA PRO A 12 -11.60 3.03 16.37
C PRO A 12 -10.69 4.23 16.63
N ILE A 13 -11.07 5.06 17.61
CA ILE A 13 -10.33 6.24 18.03
C ILE A 13 -9.68 5.95 19.38
N ALA A 14 -8.35 5.91 19.37
CA ALA A 14 -7.55 5.80 20.60
C ALA A 14 -6.82 7.11 20.97
N ASN A 15 -6.63 8.02 20.00
CA ASN A 15 -5.88 9.25 20.19
C ASN A 15 -6.58 10.43 19.50
N PRO A 16 -7.11 11.41 20.26
CA PRO A 16 -7.78 12.59 19.70
C PRO A 16 -6.88 13.37 18.72
N ALA A 17 -5.57 13.41 18.97
CA ALA A 17 -4.63 14.18 18.15
C ALA A 17 -4.50 13.65 16.71
N THR A 18 -4.89 12.39 16.47
CA THR A 18 -4.82 11.73 15.15
C THR A 18 -6.20 11.44 14.56
N VAL A 19 -7.28 11.95 15.17
CA VAL A 19 -8.66 11.68 14.72
C VAL A 19 -8.91 12.23 13.33
N ARG A 20 -8.67 13.52 13.11
CA ARG A 20 -8.98 14.18 11.83
C ARG A 20 -8.33 13.49 10.61
N PRO A 21 -7.00 13.27 10.57
CA PRO A 21 -6.38 12.61 9.41
C PRO A 21 -6.89 11.18 9.20
N LEU A 22 -7.21 10.44 10.27
CA LEU A 22 -7.75 9.09 10.16
C LEU A 22 -9.20 9.10 9.64
N LEU A 23 -10.01 10.09 10.04
CA LEU A 23 -11.39 10.27 9.56
C LEU A 23 -11.42 10.73 8.10
N GLU A 24 -10.52 11.61 7.69
CA GLU A 24 -10.33 11.99 6.28
C GLU A 24 -10.01 10.77 5.42
N MET A 25 -9.07 9.93 5.87
CA MET A 25 -8.78 8.66 5.21
C MET A 25 -10.01 7.74 5.18
N ALA A 26 -10.70 7.56 6.32
CA ALA A 26 -11.88 6.70 6.38
C ALA A 26 -13.02 7.18 5.46
N TYR A 27 -13.21 8.51 5.34
CA TYR A 27 -14.18 9.11 4.43
C TYR A 27 -13.87 8.80 2.97
N VAL A 28 -12.61 8.96 2.55
CA VAL A 28 -12.16 8.61 1.19
C VAL A 28 -12.34 7.11 0.93
N LEU A 29 -12.00 6.27 1.90
CA LEU A 29 -12.10 4.81 1.77
C LEU A 29 -13.52 4.27 1.92
N ALA A 30 -14.51 5.07 2.30
CA ALA A 30 -15.88 4.63 2.50
C ALA A 30 -16.62 4.43 1.16
N ASP A 31 -17.69 3.62 1.17
CA ASP A 31 -18.65 3.67 0.08
C ASP A 31 -19.30 5.06 0.09
N PRO A 32 -19.68 5.65 -1.07
CA PRO A 32 -20.43 6.90 -1.08
C PRO A 32 -21.66 6.76 -0.18
N ASP A 33 -22.04 7.76 0.60
CA ASP A 33 -23.19 7.69 1.55
C ASP A 33 -23.06 6.69 2.71
N ALA A 34 -21.91 6.01 2.90
CA ALA A 34 -21.72 5.18 4.08
C ALA A 34 -21.49 6.06 5.32
N VAL A 35 -22.14 5.68 6.42
CA VAL A 35 -21.96 6.37 7.71
C VAL A 35 -20.62 6.00 8.31
N LEU A 36 -19.84 7.00 8.72
CA LEU A 36 -18.66 6.79 9.56
C LEU A 36 -19.10 6.60 11.01
N VAL A 37 -18.61 5.55 11.65
CA VAL A 37 -18.90 5.23 13.06
C VAL A 37 -17.59 5.30 13.85
N PRO A 38 -17.22 6.50 14.35
CA PRO A 38 -16.10 6.62 15.27
C PRO A 38 -16.41 5.88 16.58
N VAL A 39 -15.52 4.99 17.00
CA VAL A 39 -15.70 4.17 18.21
C VAL A 39 -14.63 4.51 19.23
N THR A 40 -15.02 4.79 20.48
CA THR A 40 -14.11 4.87 21.61
C THR A 40 -14.58 3.91 22.71
N VAL A 41 -13.63 3.33 23.44
CA VAL A 41 -13.91 2.39 24.52
C VAL A 41 -13.49 3.00 25.85
N VAL A 42 -14.34 2.86 26.87
CA VAL A 42 -14.04 3.20 28.27
C VAL A 42 -14.32 1.99 29.15
N ARG A 43 -13.67 1.91 30.30
CA ARG A 43 -13.97 0.84 31.26
C ARG A 43 -15.35 1.03 31.90
N PRO A 44 -16.04 -0.06 32.30
CA PRO A 44 -17.18 0.04 33.18
C PRO A 44 -16.82 0.83 34.44
N ASN A 45 -17.65 1.79 34.84
CA ASN A 45 -17.39 2.69 35.96
C ASN A 45 -16.14 3.59 35.82
N ALA A 46 -15.69 3.86 34.59
CA ALA A 46 -14.61 4.81 34.36
C ALA A 46 -14.90 6.18 35.04
N PRO A 47 -13.89 6.85 35.62
CA PRO A 47 -14.07 8.17 36.21
C PRO A 47 -14.69 9.14 35.20
N LYS A 48 -15.54 10.06 35.67
CA LYS A 48 -16.21 11.06 34.82
C LYS A 48 -15.25 11.77 33.84
N ARG A 49 -14.03 12.07 34.27
CA ARG A 49 -12.99 12.69 33.43
C ARG A 49 -12.60 11.85 32.21
N GLU A 50 -12.49 10.53 32.36
CA GLU A 50 -12.17 9.60 31.27
C GLU A 50 -13.34 9.52 30.27
N VAL A 51 -14.57 9.45 30.78
CA VAL A 51 -15.79 9.47 29.95
C VAL A 51 -15.93 10.79 29.20
N ASP A 52 -15.70 11.93 29.86
CA ASP A 52 -15.79 13.25 29.23
C ASP A 52 -14.69 13.43 28.15
N PHE A 53 -13.49 12.89 28.38
CA PHE A 53 -12.42 12.87 27.37
C PHE A 53 -12.78 12.01 26.15
N ALA A 54 -13.35 10.82 26.37
CA ALA A 54 -13.85 9.95 25.31
C ALA A 54 -14.97 10.63 24.49
N ARG A 55 -15.93 11.28 25.16
CA ARG A 55 -16.97 12.08 24.49
C ARG A 55 -16.40 13.25 23.70
N GLY A 56 -15.39 13.94 24.23
CA GLY A 56 -14.69 15.00 23.51
C GLY A 56 -14.01 14.49 22.23
N SER A 57 -13.44 13.29 22.28
CA SER A 57 -12.83 12.64 21.11
C SER A 57 -13.86 12.30 20.04
N LEU A 58 -15.03 11.79 20.44
CA LEU A 58 -16.15 11.54 19.53
C LEU A 58 -16.68 12.84 18.92
N ALA A 59 -16.87 13.89 19.72
CA ALA A 59 -17.33 15.19 19.23
C ALA A 59 -16.34 15.80 18.21
N ALA A 60 -15.03 15.63 18.42
CA ALA A 60 -14.02 16.05 17.47
C ALA A 60 -14.10 15.25 16.15
N ALA A 61 -14.37 13.94 16.23
CA ALA A 61 -14.58 13.10 15.04
C ALA A 61 -15.84 13.50 14.27
N GLU A 62 -16.93 13.78 14.98
CA GLU A 62 -18.19 14.25 14.41
C GLU A 62 -18.06 15.63 13.77
N ALA A 63 -17.26 16.53 14.34
CA ALA A 63 -16.92 17.80 13.71
C ALA A 63 -16.11 17.58 12.42
N ALA A 64 -15.06 16.76 12.46
CA ALA A 64 -14.22 16.47 11.31
C ALA A 64 -15.01 15.83 10.14
N ALA A 65 -15.89 14.87 10.43
CA ALA A 65 -16.71 14.24 9.40
C ALA A 65 -17.77 15.18 8.79
N ARG A 66 -18.35 16.09 9.60
CA ARG A 66 -19.25 17.13 9.08
C ARG A 66 -18.53 18.09 8.13
N ASP A 67 -17.28 18.46 8.41
CA ASP A 67 -16.47 19.28 7.50
C ASP A 67 -16.23 18.60 6.15
N LEU A 68 -16.23 17.26 6.12
CA LEU A 68 -16.08 16.44 4.93
C LEU A 68 -17.43 16.20 4.20
N GLY A 69 -18.55 16.65 4.77
CA GLY A 69 -19.89 16.39 4.23
C GLY A 69 -20.34 14.93 4.36
N GLY A 70 -19.74 14.17 5.28
CA GLY A 70 -20.10 12.77 5.55
C GLY A 70 -21.04 12.61 6.73
N ASP A 71 -21.90 11.59 6.65
CA ASP A 71 -22.71 11.16 7.79
C ASP A 71 -21.82 10.49 8.84
N VAL A 72 -22.02 10.86 10.10
CA VAL A 72 -21.19 10.40 11.22
C VAL A 72 -22.04 10.12 12.45
N ARG A 73 -21.72 9.04 13.16
CA ARG A 73 -22.34 8.68 14.43
C ARG A 73 -21.30 8.16 15.42
N GLY A 74 -20.92 8.97 16.41
CA GLY A 74 -20.03 8.54 17.47
C GLY A 74 -20.63 7.42 18.31
N ARG A 75 -19.80 6.45 18.69
CA ARG A 75 -20.17 5.31 19.55
C ARG A 75 -19.20 5.17 20.72
N LEU A 76 -19.72 5.37 21.92
CA LEU A 76 -19.01 5.08 23.17
C LEU A 76 -19.37 3.66 23.62
N VAL A 77 -18.37 2.81 23.83
CA VAL A 77 -18.55 1.44 24.30
C VAL A 77 -17.94 1.29 25.69
N GLU A 78 -18.68 0.64 26.59
CA GLU A 78 -18.15 0.25 27.90
C GLU A 78 -17.61 -1.18 27.81
N SER A 79 -16.32 -1.38 28.10
CA SER A 79 -15.69 -2.70 28.11
C SER A 79 -14.42 -2.70 28.96
N ASP A 80 -14.17 -3.79 29.67
CA ASP A 80 -12.95 -3.97 30.47
C ASP A 80 -11.69 -4.11 29.59
N ASP A 81 -11.85 -4.51 28.33
CA ASP A 81 -10.77 -4.64 27.34
C ASP A 81 -11.07 -3.82 26.08
N ILE A 82 -10.11 -2.99 25.68
CA ILE A 82 -10.29 -2.07 24.53
C ILE A 82 -10.49 -2.87 23.24
N ALA A 83 -9.74 -3.96 23.03
CA ALA A 83 -9.87 -4.76 21.82
C ALA A 83 -11.25 -5.43 21.75
N GLN A 84 -11.74 -6.01 22.85
CA GLN A 84 -13.09 -6.58 22.93
C GLN A 84 -14.17 -5.52 22.71
N GLY A 85 -14.05 -4.34 23.32
CA GLY A 85 -15.01 -3.25 23.10
C GLY A 85 -15.09 -2.82 21.63
N VAL A 86 -13.94 -2.73 20.94
CA VAL A 86 -13.91 -2.44 19.49
C VAL A 86 -14.52 -3.60 18.69
N LEU A 87 -14.14 -4.85 18.97
CA LEU A 87 -14.65 -6.02 18.26
C LEU A 87 -16.17 -6.18 18.44
N GLN A 88 -16.70 -5.86 19.62
CA GLN A 88 -18.14 -5.82 19.88
C GLN A 88 -18.82 -4.75 19.02
N ALA A 89 -18.26 -3.54 18.95
CA ALA A 89 -18.79 -2.50 18.07
C ALA A 89 -18.77 -2.93 16.60
N VAL A 90 -17.70 -3.59 16.15
CA VAL A 90 -17.61 -4.12 14.77
C VAL A 90 -18.68 -5.18 14.52
N ALA A 91 -18.92 -6.09 15.47
CA ALA A 91 -19.98 -7.09 15.34
C ALA A 91 -21.38 -6.44 15.27
N ASP A 92 -21.66 -5.49 16.15
CA ASP A 92 -22.96 -4.82 16.24
C ASP A 92 -23.27 -3.95 15.02
N GLU A 93 -22.27 -3.25 14.49
CA GLU A 93 -22.43 -2.35 13.34
C GLU A 93 -22.37 -3.08 12.00
N SER A 94 -21.81 -4.31 11.96
CA SER A 94 -21.62 -5.10 10.73
C SER A 94 -21.03 -4.27 9.56
N PRO A 95 -19.87 -3.60 9.75
CA PRO A 95 -19.36 -2.63 8.79
C PRO A 95 -18.87 -3.27 7.49
N SER A 96 -18.76 -2.46 6.44
CA SER A 96 -18.07 -2.85 5.19
C SER A 96 -16.55 -2.82 5.34
N LEU A 97 -16.04 -1.96 6.22
CA LEU A 97 -14.62 -1.74 6.47
C LEU A 97 -14.37 -1.23 7.90
N VAL A 98 -13.28 -1.65 8.52
CA VAL A 98 -12.74 -1.06 9.75
C VAL A 98 -11.46 -0.29 9.41
N VAL A 99 -11.40 1.00 9.72
CA VAL A 99 -10.22 1.84 9.44
C VAL A 99 -9.52 2.18 10.74
N MET A 100 -8.26 1.77 10.89
CA MET A 100 -7.49 1.93 12.12
C MET A 100 -6.17 2.65 11.87
N GLY A 101 -5.79 3.55 12.77
CA GLY A 101 -4.48 4.21 12.73
C GLY A 101 -3.38 3.33 13.34
N TRP A 102 -2.23 3.25 12.68
CA TRP A 102 -1.02 2.59 13.14
C TRP A 102 0.13 3.59 13.27
N ARG A 103 0.88 3.48 14.37
CA ARG A 103 2.02 4.36 14.66
C ARG A 103 3.28 4.03 13.84
N GLY A 104 3.28 2.97 13.03
CA GLY A 104 4.44 2.56 12.24
C GLY A 104 5.54 1.87 13.05
N GLN A 105 5.25 1.47 14.29
CA GLN A 105 6.18 0.75 15.16
C GLN A 105 5.71 -0.70 15.29
N SER A 106 6.59 -1.64 14.94
CA SER A 106 6.45 -3.08 15.19
C SER A 106 7.44 -3.51 16.28
N SER A 107 7.14 -4.58 17.03
CA SER A 107 8.06 -5.23 17.96
C SER A 107 8.42 -6.63 17.48
N THR A 108 9.28 -7.34 18.22
CA THR A 108 9.56 -8.76 17.98
C THR A 108 8.36 -9.68 18.26
N THR A 109 7.25 -9.16 18.76
CA THR A 109 6.09 -9.94 19.17
C THR A 109 4.78 -9.41 18.61
N ASN A 110 4.81 -8.24 17.98
CA ASN A 110 3.61 -7.58 17.47
C ASN A 110 3.91 -6.84 16.16
N VAL A 111 3.01 -6.96 15.19
CA VAL A 111 3.10 -6.27 13.88
C VAL A 111 2.68 -4.81 14.03
N PHE A 112 1.49 -4.59 14.57
CA PHE A 112 0.91 -3.26 14.75
C PHE A 112 0.91 -2.80 16.22
N GLY A 113 1.25 -3.71 17.13
CA GLY A 113 1.08 -3.57 18.58
C GLY A 113 -0.11 -4.39 19.06
N HIS A 114 -0.02 -4.90 20.29
CA HIS A 114 -0.94 -5.92 20.85
C HIS A 114 -2.44 -5.63 20.63
N LEU A 115 -2.86 -4.37 20.81
CA LEU A 115 -4.26 -3.95 20.62
C LEU A 115 -4.73 -4.15 19.17
N LEU A 116 -3.98 -3.60 18.21
CA LEU A 116 -4.34 -3.67 16.78
C LEU A 116 -4.23 -5.11 16.27
N ASP A 117 -3.19 -5.83 16.69
CA ASP A 117 -2.96 -7.24 16.39
C ASP A 117 -4.13 -8.12 16.87
N THR A 118 -4.65 -7.86 18.07
CA THR A 118 -5.83 -8.57 18.61
C THR A 118 -7.09 -8.28 17.78
N ILE A 119 -7.28 -7.04 17.34
CA ILE A 119 -8.44 -6.66 16.50
C ILE A 119 -8.30 -7.31 15.11
N VAL A 120 -7.13 -7.18 14.47
CA VAL A 120 -6.84 -7.78 13.15
C VAL A 120 -7.11 -9.28 13.19
N GLY A 121 -6.58 -10.00 14.17
CA GLY A 121 -6.75 -11.46 14.27
C GLY A 121 -8.17 -11.94 14.62
N ARG A 122 -9.08 -11.06 15.03
CA ARG A 122 -10.43 -11.44 15.51
C ARG A 122 -11.59 -10.73 14.81
N SER A 123 -11.31 -9.75 13.97
CA SER A 123 -12.31 -8.96 13.25
C SER A 123 -13.14 -9.84 12.32
N VAL A 124 -14.43 -9.50 12.20
CA VAL A 124 -15.38 -10.13 11.27
C VAL A 124 -15.60 -9.30 10.01
N ALA A 125 -14.96 -8.13 9.92
CA ALA A 125 -15.02 -7.24 8.77
C ALA A 125 -13.60 -6.93 8.24
N PRO A 126 -13.46 -6.66 6.92
CA PRO A 126 -12.18 -6.25 6.34
C PRO A 126 -11.59 -5.02 7.03
N LEU A 127 -10.26 -4.91 7.06
CA LEU A 127 -9.58 -3.81 7.73
C LEU A 127 -8.67 -3.03 6.76
N ALA A 128 -8.60 -1.72 6.97
CA ALA A 128 -7.57 -0.85 6.44
C ALA A 128 -6.77 -0.30 7.62
N VAL A 129 -5.51 -0.74 7.75
CA VAL A 129 -4.61 -0.26 8.80
C VAL A 129 -3.68 0.80 8.20
N VAL A 130 -3.73 2.01 8.74
CA VAL A 130 -3.16 3.21 8.11
C VAL A 130 -2.06 3.81 8.98
N ARG A 131 -0.86 3.92 8.42
CA ARG A 131 0.22 4.75 8.95
C ARG A 131 0.32 6.00 8.10
N MET A 132 0.02 7.16 8.68
CA MET A 132 0.11 8.44 7.97
C MET A 132 1.57 8.77 7.63
N GLY A 133 1.79 9.26 6.41
CA GLY A 133 3.09 9.76 5.96
C GLY A 133 3.44 11.13 6.55
N SER A 134 4.61 11.64 6.19
CA SER A 134 5.11 12.94 6.65
C SER A 134 4.51 14.13 5.89
N VAL A 135 3.95 13.90 4.70
CA VAL A 135 3.30 14.90 3.84
C VAL A 135 1.99 14.36 3.25
N PRO A 136 1.08 15.23 2.76
CA PRO A 136 -0.11 14.80 2.04
C PRO A 136 0.23 13.96 0.80
N TYR A 137 -0.47 12.85 0.63
CA TYR A 137 -0.30 12.00 -0.54
C TYR A 137 -0.94 12.61 -1.78
N ARG A 138 -0.32 12.37 -2.95
CA ARG A 138 -0.72 12.89 -4.26
C ARG A 138 -0.81 11.80 -5.33
N ARG A 139 -0.31 10.60 -5.05
CA ARG A 139 -0.29 9.45 -5.95
C ARG A 139 -0.53 8.15 -5.18
N VAL A 140 -1.26 7.23 -5.79
CA VAL A 140 -1.45 5.87 -5.27
C VAL A 140 -0.38 4.94 -5.83
N LEU A 141 0.31 4.20 -4.97
CA LEU A 141 1.25 3.15 -5.35
C LEU A 141 0.73 1.79 -4.86
N LEU A 142 0.46 0.87 -5.78
CA LEU A 142 0.00 -0.49 -5.46
C LEU A 142 1.08 -1.51 -5.84
N PRO A 143 1.92 -1.94 -4.86
CA PRO A 143 2.85 -3.03 -5.09
C PRO A 143 2.15 -4.39 -5.20
N VAL A 144 2.51 -5.19 -6.21
CA VAL A 144 1.93 -6.53 -6.44
C VAL A 144 3.04 -7.52 -6.81
N SER A 145 3.25 -8.52 -5.95
CA SER A 145 4.05 -9.72 -6.24
C SER A 145 3.20 -10.92 -6.64
N ALA A 146 3.84 -11.95 -7.20
CA ALA A 146 3.22 -13.25 -7.49
C ALA A 146 2.56 -13.91 -6.25
N ASP A 147 3.06 -13.62 -5.04
CA ASP A 147 2.48 -14.17 -3.81
C ASP A 147 1.02 -13.73 -3.61
N HIS A 148 0.65 -12.52 -4.02
CA HIS A 148 -0.74 -12.04 -3.93
C HIS A 148 -1.67 -12.74 -4.92
N LEU A 149 -1.11 -13.40 -5.94
CA LEU A 149 -1.84 -14.13 -6.97
C LEU A 149 -1.94 -15.63 -6.66
N LEU A 150 -1.40 -16.07 -5.51
CA LEU A 150 -1.60 -17.44 -5.02
C LEU A 150 -3.08 -17.67 -4.64
N PRO A 151 -3.56 -18.92 -4.67
CA PRO A 151 -4.91 -19.25 -4.22
C PRO A 151 -5.21 -18.66 -2.83
N GLY A 152 -6.35 -17.98 -2.70
CA GLY A 152 -6.75 -17.26 -1.48
C GLY A 152 -6.32 -15.79 -1.43
N GLY A 153 -5.40 -15.35 -2.29
CA GLY A 153 -4.93 -13.97 -2.35
C GLY A 153 -5.90 -12.98 -3.02
N ASP A 154 -6.80 -13.49 -3.87
CA ASP A 154 -7.73 -12.69 -4.67
C ASP A 154 -8.59 -11.72 -3.84
N ARG A 155 -8.99 -12.12 -2.63
CA ARG A 155 -9.82 -11.26 -1.76
C ARG A 155 -9.03 -10.11 -1.17
N GLY A 156 -7.83 -10.39 -0.65
CA GLY A 156 -6.92 -9.37 -0.12
C GLY A 156 -6.47 -8.39 -1.20
N LEU A 157 -6.09 -8.92 -2.36
CA LEU A 157 -5.73 -8.11 -3.53
C LEU A 157 -6.93 -7.32 -4.06
N GLY A 158 -8.10 -7.95 -4.16
CA GLY A 158 -9.34 -7.29 -4.57
C GLY A 158 -9.77 -6.17 -3.61
N LEU A 159 -9.57 -6.34 -2.31
CA LEU A 159 -9.77 -5.27 -1.33
C LEU A 159 -8.79 -4.12 -1.59
N ALA A 160 -7.49 -4.42 -1.73
CA ALA A 160 -6.47 -3.40 -2.00
C ALA A 160 -6.78 -2.61 -3.27
N VAL A 161 -7.16 -3.27 -4.37
CA VAL A 161 -7.55 -2.61 -5.62
C VAL A 161 -8.74 -1.68 -5.41
N ARG A 162 -9.82 -2.13 -4.74
CA ARG A 162 -10.99 -1.26 -4.47
C ARG A 162 -10.62 -0.03 -3.63
N LEU A 163 -9.76 -0.19 -2.62
CA LEU A 163 -9.31 0.93 -1.79
C LEU A 163 -8.38 1.87 -2.57
N ALA A 164 -7.52 1.33 -3.44
CA ALA A 164 -6.68 2.11 -4.34
C ALA A 164 -7.51 2.92 -5.35
N GLU A 165 -8.59 2.36 -5.90
CA GLU A 165 -9.51 3.07 -6.81
C GLU A 165 -10.18 4.27 -6.11
N ARG A 166 -10.58 4.10 -4.83
CA ARG A 166 -11.15 5.19 -4.03
C ARG A 166 -10.15 6.31 -3.77
N LEU A 167 -8.94 5.94 -3.39
CA LEU A 167 -7.85 6.92 -3.21
C LEU A 167 -7.52 7.62 -4.54
N GLN A 168 -7.49 6.87 -5.64
CA GLN A 168 -7.20 7.41 -6.96
C GLN A 168 -8.17 8.50 -7.39
N ALA A 169 -9.46 8.38 -7.01
CA ALA A 169 -10.48 9.35 -7.33
C ALA A 169 -10.25 10.74 -6.70
N VAL A 170 -9.46 10.81 -5.62
CA VAL A 170 -9.14 12.06 -4.91
C VAL A 170 -7.68 12.50 -5.05
N THR A 171 -6.82 11.68 -5.67
CA THR A 171 -5.42 12.06 -5.91
C THR A 171 -5.22 12.73 -7.26
N PRO A 172 -4.36 13.77 -7.35
CA PRO A 172 -4.11 14.48 -8.61
C PRO A 172 -3.29 13.67 -9.62
N GLN A 173 -2.50 12.68 -9.19
CA GLN A 173 -1.68 11.87 -10.08
C GLN A 173 -2.34 10.49 -10.32
N PRO A 174 -2.15 9.88 -11.49
CA PRO A 174 -2.63 8.53 -11.77
C PRO A 174 -1.96 7.50 -10.87
N ALA A 175 -2.67 6.41 -10.58
CA ALA A 175 -2.12 5.35 -9.75
C ALA A 175 -0.98 4.68 -10.50
N THR A 176 -0.09 4.05 -9.74
CA THR A 176 1.00 3.26 -10.27
C THR A 176 0.92 1.85 -9.71
N VAL A 177 0.90 0.85 -10.60
CA VAL A 177 1.09 -0.54 -10.21
C VAL A 177 2.57 -0.88 -10.27
N LEU A 178 3.13 -1.30 -9.14
CA LEU A 178 4.51 -1.74 -9.02
C LEU A 178 4.55 -3.26 -8.90
N ARG A 179 4.74 -3.95 -10.01
CA ARG A 179 4.91 -5.40 -10.04
C ARG A 179 6.27 -5.78 -9.47
N THR A 180 6.33 -6.81 -8.64
CA THR A 180 7.57 -7.24 -8.00
C THR A 180 7.83 -8.74 -8.13
N GLY A 181 9.09 -9.16 -8.04
CA GLY A 181 9.47 -10.57 -8.15
C GLY A 181 9.33 -11.14 -9.58
N PRO A 182 9.25 -12.48 -9.72
CA PRO A 182 9.20 -13.16 -11.01
C PRO A 182 7.99 -12.77 -11.88
N ARG A 183 8.19 -12.73 -13.21
CA ARG A 183 7.18 -12.34 -14.20
C ARG A 183 6.24 -13.47 -14.67
N GLU A 184 6.19 -14.58 -13.96
CA GLU A 184 5.58 -15.81 -14.45
C GLU A 184 4.04 -15.76 -14.51
N VAL A 185 3.42 -14.94 -13.67
CA VAL A 185 1.96 -14.86 -13.56
C VAL A 185 1.43 -13.53 -14.10
N HIS A 186 0.53 -13.58 -15.07
CA HIS A 186 -0.08 -12.38 -15.66
C HIS A 186 -0.91 -11.61 -14.63
N LEU A 187 -0.88 -10.27 -14.69
CA LEU A 187 -1.67 -9.44 -13.80
C LEU A 187 -3.15 -9.50 -14.21
N PRO A 188 -4.09 -9.58 -13.25
CA PRO A 188 -5.51 -9.43 -13.56
C PRO A 188 -5.80 -8.11 -14.29
N ALA A 189 -6.68 -8.13 -15.28
CA ALA A 189 -7.00 -6.94 -16.10
C ALA A 189 -7.49 -5.72 -15.29
N GLY A 190 -8.04 -5.92 -14.09
CA GLY A 190 -8.39 -4.82 -13.18
C GLY A 190 -7.18 -4.04 -12.68
N LEU A 191 -6.07 -4.73 -12.42
CA LEU A 191 -4.80 -4.12 -11.99
C LEU A 191 -4.15 -3.35 -13.13
N GLU A 192 -4.16 -3.91 -14.34
CA GLU A 192 -3.59 -3.22 -15.51
C GLU A 192 -4.30 -1.89 -15.82
N ARG A 193 -5.57 -1.76 -15.44
CA ARG A 193 -6.36 -0.53 -15.63
C ARG A 193 -6.29 0.48 -14.48
N LEU A 194 -5.77 0.09 -13.32
CA LEU A 194 -5.77 0.96 -12.14
C LEU A 194 -4.89 2.20 -12.35
N GLY A 195 -3.77 2.02 -13.05
CA GLY A 195 -2.80 3.06 -13.31
C GLY A 195 -2.67 3.42 -14.78
N ASP A 196 -1.85 4.43 -15.07
CA ASP A 196 -1.51 4.79 -16.45
C ASP A 196 -0.38 3.92 -17.02
N ARG A 197 0.31 3.12 -16.20
CA ARG A 197 1.39 2.18 -16.57
C ARG A 197 1.70 1.20 -15.44
N VAL A 198 2.48 0.17 -15.77
CA VAL A 198 3.01 -0.81 -14.80
C VAL A 198 4.53 -0.69 -14.75
N HIS A 199 5.08 -0.48 -13.55
CA HIS A 199 6.50 -0.63 -13.31
C HIS A 199 6.77 -2.02 -12.75
N HIS A 200 7.86 -2.65 -13.15
CA HIS A 200 8.24 -3.97 -12.67
C HIS A 200 9.70 -3.97 -12.22
N ASP A 201 9.89 -4.38 -10.98
CA ASP A 201 11.19 -4.58 -10.37
C ASP A 201 11.30 -6.05 -9.96
N PRO A 202 12.23 -6.84 -10.51
CA PRO A 202 12.33 -8.29 -10.25
C PRO A 202 12.74 -8.60 -8.80
N ARG A 203 13.12 -7.59 -8.00
CA ARG A 203 13.53 -7.77 -6.61
C ARG A 203 12.32 -7.94 -5.69
N ARG A 204 12.62 -8.15 -4.40
CA ARG A 204 11.59 -8.24 -3.36
C ARG A 204 10.79 -6.94 -3.24
N THR A 205 9.53 -7.07 -2.82
CA THR A 205 8.58 -5.96 -2.78
C THR A 205 9.08 -4.76 -1.97
N ASP A 206 9.71 -4.98 -0.82
CA ASP A 206 10.29 -3.95 0.02
C ASP A 206 11.44 -3.19 -0.66
N GLN A 207 12.28 -3.89 -1.42
CA GLN A 207 13.37 -3.26 -2.17
C GLN A 207 12.84 -2.41 -3.33
N ALA A 208 11.84 -2.93 -4.05
CA ALA A 208 11.19 -2.22 -5.14
C ALA A 208 10.45 -0.97 -4.63
N VAL A 209 9.66 -1.11 -3.56
CA VAL A 209 8.95 0.02 -2.94
C VAL A 209 9.95 1.04 -2.40
N GLY A 210 11.04 0.62 -1.77
CA GLY A 210 12.07 1.54 -1.28
C GLY A 210 12.83 2.27 -2.39
N ALA A 211 12.82 1.76 -3.62
CA ALA A 211 13.35 2.47 -4.79
C ALA A 211 12.30 3.38 -5.45
N PHE A 212 11.02 3.00 -5.40
CA PHE A 212 9.96 3.70 -6.14
C PHE A 212 9.23 4.77 -5.33
N ALA A 213 8.94 4.49 -4.06
CA ALA A 213 8.05 5.31 -3.25
C ALA A 213 8.67 6.66 -2.87
N HIS A 214 7.82 7.67 -2.78
CA HIS A 214 8.11 9.03 -2.36
C HIS A 214 7.24 9.42 -1.18
N ALA A 215 7.60 10.50 -0.48
CA ALA A 215 6.83 10.98 0.67
C ALA A 215 5.38 11.34 0.31
N GLU A 216 5.14 11.79 -0.93
CA GLU A 216 3.82 12.10 -1.47
C GLU A 216 3.06 10.87 -1.99
N ASP A 217 3.54 9.64 -1.75
CA ASP A 217 2.79 8.43 -2.13
C ASP A 217 1.92 7.91 -0.99
N VAL A 218 0.76 7.34 -1.35
CA VAL A 218 0.06 6.36 -0.51
C VAL A 218 0.31 4.96 -1.06
N VAL A 219 1.07 4.17 -0.31
CA VAL A 219 1.34 2.76 -0.62
C VAL A 219 0.18 1.92 -0.12
N VAL A 220 -0.57 1.32 -1.03
CA VAL A 220 -1.69 0.43 -0.72
C VAL A 220 -1.17 -1.00 -0.77
N ALA A 221 -1.00 -1.65 0.37
CA ALA A 221 -0.44 -2.99 0.47
C ALA A 221 -1.54 -4.04 0.70
N ALA A 222 -1.66 -5.01 -0.20
CA ALA A 222 -2.44 -6.20 0.05
C ALA A 222 -1.66 -7.16 0.96
N VAL A 223 -2.35 -7.89 1.84
CA VAL A 223 -1.75 -9.01 2.56
C VAL A 223 -1.79 -10.25 1.67
N ALA A 224 -0.62 -10.77 1.29
CA ALA A 224 -0.52 -12.05 0.58
C ALA A 224 -0.98 -13.21 1.48
N PRO A 225 -1.56 -14.29 0.91
CA PRO A 225 -2.04 -15.47 1.65
C PRO A 225 -0.87 -16.38 2.08
N THR A 226 0.11 -15.82 2.78
CA THR A 226 1.30 -16.51 3.28
C THR A 226 1.54 -16.14 4.74
N VAL A 227 2.24 -17.01 5.48
CA VAL A 227 2.59 -16.76 6.90
C VAL A 227 3.36 -15.44 7.07
N SER A 228 4.21 -15.08 6.09
CA SER A 228 4.99 -13.84 6.08
C SER A 228 4.28 -12.66 5.42
N GLY A 229 3.13 -12.88 4.76
CA GLY A 229 2.44 -11.89 3.94
C GLY A 229 2.03 -10.64 4.73
N LEU A 230 1.55 -10.82 5.96
CA LEU A 230 1.20 -9.69 6.82
C LEU A 230 2.42 -8.82 7.12
N ARG A 231 3.56 -9.41 7.50
CA ARG A 231 4.80 -8.67 7.74
C ARG A 231 5.30 -7.96 6.48
N ALA A 232 5.28 -8.68 5.36
CA ALA A 232 5.70 -8.13 4.08
C ALA A 232 4.89 -6.88 3.74
N ALA A 233 3.57 -6.90 3.94
CA ALA A 233 2.67 -5.76 3.68
C ALA A 233 2.76 -4.63 4.74
N THR A 234 3.38 -4.87 5.89
CA THR A 234 3.39 -3.97 7.04
C THR A 234 4.79 -3.47 7.33
N THR A 235 5.52 -4.17 8.21
CA THR A 235 6.83 -3.82 8.73
C THR A 235 7.84 -3.57 7.61
N HIS A 236 7.93 -4.46 6.63
CA HIS A 236 8.91 -4.30 5.56
C HIS A 236 8.62 -3.08 4.66
N LEU A 237 7.35 -2.82 4.34
CA LEU A 237 6.98 -1.64 3.56
C LEU A 237 7.07 -0.34 4.36
N ALA A 238 6.75 -0.37 5.66
CA ALA A 238 6.91 0.78 6.53
C ALA A 238 8.39 1.20 6.64
N TRP A 239 9.31 0.24 6.64
CA TRP A 239 10.75 0.52 6.59
C TRP A 239 11.23 0.96 5.21
N ALA A 240 10.69 0.37 4.14
CA ALA A 240 11.05 0.72 2.78
C ALA A 240 10.62 2.14 2.40
N ALA A 241 9.46 2.59 2.89
CA ALA A 241 8.89 3.90 2.59
C ALA A 241 8.48 4.64 3.88
N PRO A 242 9.43 5.05 4.74
CA PRO A 242 9.14 5.62 6.06
C PRO A 242 8.39 6.95 6.00
N ASP A 243 8.53 7.71 4.91
CA ASP A 243 7.88 9.00 4.75
C ASP A 243 6.52 8.93 4.05
N ALA A 244 6.26 7.85 3.30
CA ALA A 244 5.01 7.66 2.58
C ALA A 244 3.86 7.27 3.53
N THR A 245 2.63 7.59 3.14
CA THR A 245 1.46 6.99 3.79
C THR A 245 1.41 5.51 3.43
N LEU A 246 1.18 4.63 4.40
CA LEU A 246 1.04 3.20 4.17
C LEU A 246 -0.37 2.77 4.62
N LEU A 247 -1.11 2.17 3.70
CA LEU A 247 -2.43 1.57 3.94
C LEU A 247 -2.31 0.07 3.71
N VAL A 248 -2.55 -0.72 4.75
CA VAL A 248 -2.53 -2.18 4.67
C VAL A 248 -3.96 -2.70 4.60
N ALA A 249 -4.30 -3.31 3.48
CA ALA A 249 -5.60 -3.90 3.19
C ALA A 249 -5.62 -5.36 3.64
N ILE A 250 -6.44 -5.65 4.65
CA ILE A 250 -6.54 -6.97 5.28
C ILE A 250 -7.95 -7.51 5.03
N ASP A 251 -8.06 -8.53 4.20
CA ASP A 251 -9.29 -9.32 4.09
C ASP A 251 -9.31 -10.38 5.20
N VAL A 252 -10.44 -10.51 5.90
CA VAL A 252 -10.63 -11.48 7.00
C VAL A 252 -11.45 -12.70 6.57
N GLY A 253 -11.81 -12.80 5.28
CA GLY A 253 -12.68 -13.85 4.76
C GLY A 253 -14.11 -13.84 5.34
N PRO A 254 -15.00 -14.75 4.86
CA PRO A 254 -16.36 -14.89 5.36
C PRO A 254 -16.47 -15.71 6.66
N THR A 255 -15.39 -16.29 7.19
CA THR A 255 -15.36 -17.00 8.49
C THR A 255 -13.90 -17.23 8.88
N ARG A 256 -13.58 -17.08 10.18
CA ARG A 256 -12.23 -17.15 10.77
C ARG A 256 -11.36 -18.26 10.19
N GLU A 257 -10.35 -17.89 9.41
CA GLU A 257 -9.16 -18.73 9.22
C GLU A 257 -8.17 -18.44 10.38
N GLU A 258 -7.67 -19.49 11.00
CA GLU A 258 -6.66 -19.45 12.08
C GLU A 258 -5.35 -18.76 11.65
N GLY A 259 -5.12 -18.64 10.33
CA GLY A 259 -3.86 -18.14 9.76
C GLY A 259 -3.53 -16.67 10.03
N LEU A 260 -4.53 -15.77 10.18
CA LEU A 260 -4.24 -14.35 10.45
C LEU A 260 -3.73 -14.14 11.88
N ALA A 261 -4.27 -14.89 12.85
CA ALA A 261 -3.79 -14.85 14.23
C ALA A 261 -2.38 -15.44 14.37
N GLU A 262 -2.07 -16.53 13.65
CA GLU A 262 -0.72 -17.10 13.59
C GLU A 262 0.28 -16.16 12.89
N ALA A 263 -0.09 -15.54 11.77
CA ALA A 263 0.74 -14.58 11.04
C ALA A 263 1.08 -13.34 11.88
N VAL A 264 0.13 -12.88 12.71
CA VAL A 264 0.36 -11.81 13.70
C VAL A 264 1.36 -12.26 14.78
N HIS A 265 1.25 -13.50 15.29
CA HIS A 265 2.08 -14.00 16.38
C HIS A 265 3.52 -14.37 15.95
N GLY A 266 3.74 -14.78 14.69
CA GLY A 266 5.04 -15.17 14.15
C GLY A 266 5.96 -14.03 13.68
N ALA A 267 5.53 -12.77 13.80
CA ALA A 267 6.15 -11.62 13.13
C ALA A 267 7.19 -10.86 13.98
N GLY A 268 8.16 -11.57 14.55
CA GLY A 268 9.24 -10.95 15.32
C GLY A 268 10.61 -10.72 14.65
N ASP A 269 10.88 -9.53 14.09
CA ASP A 269 12.23 -9.16 13.58
C ASP A 269 12.46 -7.65 13.72
N PRO A 270 13.69 -7.20 14.09
CA PRO A 270 14.04 -5.79 14.18
C PRO A 270 14.20 -5.14 12.80
N ALA A 271 14.04 -3.81 12.76
CA ALA A 271 14.30 -3.01 11.57
C ALA A 271 15.72 -3.27 11.02
N PRO A 272 15.89 -3.48 9.71
CA PRO A 272 17.21 -3.53 9.11
C PRO A 272 17.89 -2.20 9.38
N VAL A 273 19.18 -2.26 9.71
CA VAL A 273 20.01 -1.06 9.83
C VAL A 273 20.05 -0.41 8.44
N ALA A 274 19.69 0.88 8.36
CA ALA A 274 19.74 1.64 7.12
C ALA A 274 21.10 1.42 6.43
N GLU A 275 21.08 1.04 5.15
CA GLU A 275 22.30 0.86 4.37
C GLU A 275 23.15 2.12 4.46
N ARG A 276 24.41 1.98 4.89
CA ARG A 276 25.36 3.10 4.91
C ARG A 276 25.48 3.62 3.48
N LEU A 277 25.18 4.91 3.28
CA LEU A 277 25.39 5.61 2.02
C LEU A 277 26.85 5.42 1.60
N GLN A 278 27.07 4.63 0.56
CA GLN A 278 28.38 4.48 -0.04
C GLN A 278 28.66 5.71 -0.91
N GLY A 279 29.94 5.99 -1.19
CA GLY A 279 30.30 6.95 -2.23
C GLY A 279 29.65 6.56 -3.57
N ALA A 280 29.32 7.56 -4.39
CA ALA A 280 28.69 7.32 -5.68
C ALA A 280 29.54 6.38 -6.53
N HIS A 281 28.93 5.29 -7.01
CA HIS A 281 29.57 4.29 -7.85
C HIS A 281 28.67 3.98 -9.06
N PRO A 282 29.24 3.52 -10.18
CA PRO A 282 28.45 3.18 -11.35
C PRO A 282 27.58 1.95 -11.07
N VAL A 283 26.28 2.10 -11.27
CA VAL A 283 25.30 1.01 -11.23
C VAL A 283 24.72 0.84 -12.63
N ARG A 284 24.77 -0.39 -13.16
CA ARG A 284 24.28 -0.74 -14.50
C ARG A 284 22.91 -1.41 -14.40
N VAL A 285 21.92 -0.83 -15.05
CA VAL A 285 20.53 -1.29 -15.04
C VAL A 285 20.05 -1.49 -16.47
N ILE A 286 19.50 -2.65 -16.74
CA ILE A 286 18.81 -3.01 -17.98
C ILE A 286 17.36 -2.57 -17.84
N VAL A 287 16.92 -1.65 -18.69
CA VAL A 287 15.53 -1.18 -18.75
C VAL A 287 14.87 -1.80 -19.95
N THR A 288 13.73 -2.47 -19.75
CA THR A 288 12.94 -3.06 -20.84
C THR A 288 11.52 -2.53 -20.79
N ALA A 289 11.08 -1.82 -21.82
CA ALA A 289 9.71 -1.34 -21.96
C ALA A 289 8.93 -2.21 -22.96
N ARG A 290 7.76 -2.70 -22.52
CA ARG A 290 6.78 -3.46 -23.31
C ARG A 290 5.53 -2.60 -23.49
N MET A 291 5.09 -2.35 -24.72
CA MET A 291 3.91 -1.52 -24.99
C MET A 291 2.63 -2.36 -25.07
N PRO A 292 1.45 -1.83 -24.71
CA PRO A 292 0.18 -2.56 -24.80
C PRO A 292 -0.38 -2.60 -26.23
N ASP A 293 0.07 -1.72 -27.12
CA ASP A 293 -0.34 -1.63 -28.52
C ASP A 293 0.87 -1.49 -29.45
N SER A 294 0.67 -1.75 -30.76
CA SER A 294 1.66 -1.58 -31.84
C SER A 294 2.13 -0.13 -32.09
N GLY A 295 1.79 0.81 -31.19
CA GLY A 295 2.33 2.16 -31.18
C GLY A 295 3.85 2.12 -31.12
N ALA A 296 4.50 2.67 -32.16
CA ALA A 296 5.92 2.53 -32.42
C ALA A 296 6.78 3.33 -31.42
N LEU A 297 6.94 2.81 -30.20
CA LEU A 297 8.02 3.25 -29.33
C LEU A 297 9.33 2.91 -30.06
N ARG A 298 10.09 3.94 -30.46
CA ARG A 298 11.38 3.71 -31.12
C ARG A 298 12.46 3.51 -30.06
N PRO A 299 13.50 2.72 -30.35
CA PRO A 299 14.73 2.69 -29.55
C PRO A 299 15.18 4.08 -29.09
N ASP A 300 15.15 5.07 -30.00
CA ASP A 300 15.53 6.46 -29.75
C ASP A 300 14.70 7.16 -28.66
N ASP A 301 13.44 6.75 -28.44
CA ASP A 301 12.58 7.35 -27.41
C ASP A 301 13.01 6.91 -26.00
N LEU A 302 13.32 5.62 -25.84
CA LEU A 302 13.86 5.09 -24.59
C LEU A 302 15.25 5.64 -24.31
N GLU A 303 16.11 5.69 -25.32
CA GLU A 303 17.45 6.27 -25.18
C GLU A 303 17.38 7.73 -24.72
N ARG A 304 16.55 8.56 -25.38
CA ARG A 304 16.39 9.98 -25.05
C ARG A 304 15.96 10.20 -23.61
N VAL A 305 15.02 9.40 -23.11
CA VAL A 305 14.53 9.48 -21.73
C VAL A 305 15.59 9.01 -20.74
N LEU A 306 16.26 7.90 -21.02
CA LEU A 306 17.27 7.34 -20.11
C LEU A 306 18.56 8.17 -20.05
N ARG A 307 18.89 8.93 -21.10
CA ARG A 307 20.01 9.89 -21.08
C ARG A 307 19.86 10.99 -20.03
N ALA A 308 18.63 11.27 -19.58
CA ALA A 308 18.41 12.17 -18.44
C ALA A 308 18.80 11.55 -17.10
N ALA A 309 18.86 10.22 -17.02
CA ALA A 309 19.22 9.47 -15.82
C ALA A 309 20.69 9.03 -15.79
N GLY A 310 21.31 8.74 -16.95
CA GLY A 310 22.70 8.29 -17.03
C GLY A 310 23.18 7.97 -18.45
N GLU A 311 24.35 7.36 -18.56
CA GLU A 311 24.92 6.95 -19.85
C GLU A 311 24.19 5.71 -20.41
N THR A 312 23.71 5.78 -21.65
CA THR A 312 22.88 4.75 -22.27
C THR A 312 23.65 3.98 -23.35
N GLU A 313 23.54 2.66 -23.35
CA GLU A 313 24.13 1.77 -24.35
C GLU A 313 23.21 0.57 -24.65
N GLN A 314 23.57 -0.22 -25.67
CA GLN A 314 22.87 -1.46 -26.06
C GLN A 314 21.37 -1.28 -26.33
N VAL A 315 20.99 -0.17 -26.96
CA VAL A 315 19.59 0.12 -27.28
C VAL A 315 19.13 -0.78 -28.44
N MET A 316 18.08 -1.57 -28.23
CA MET A 316 17.53 -2.49 -29.24
C MET A 316 16.02 -2.65 -29.09
N ALA A 317 15.35 -3.03 -30.18
CA ALA A 317 13.95 -3.44 -30.18
C ALA A 317 13.80 -4.86 -30.73
N TRP A 318 12.90 -5.66 -30.16
CA TRP A 318 12.59 -7.01 -30.63
C TRP A 318 11.13 -7.39 -30.34
N TRP A 319 10.68 -8.46 -31.00
CA TRP A 319 9.43 -9.15 -30.71
C TRP A 319 9.74 -10.53 -30.13
N PRO A 320 9.51 -10.77 -28.83
CA PRO A 320 9.70 -12.09 -28.24
C PRO A 320 8.69 -13.09 -28.83
N GLY A 321 9.12 -14.34 -29.05
CA GLY A 321 8.20 -15.41 -29.45
C GLY A 321 7.11 -15.62 -28.40
N GLY A 322 5.84 -15.48 -28.80
CA GLY A 322 4.69 -15.64 -27.91
C GLY A 322 4.15 -14.35 -27.28
N ASP A 323 4.79 -13.19 -27.50
CA ASP A 323 4.27 -11.89 -27.09
C ASP A 323 4.06 -10.99 -28.33
N PRO A 324 2.82 -10.61 -28.67
CA PRO A 324 2.55 -9.83 -29.88
C PRO A 324 3.02 -8.37 -29.78
N HIS A 325 3.54 -7.94 -28.62
CA HIS A 325 3.90 -6.57 -28.33
C HIS A 325 5.39 -6.27 -28.58
N PRO A 326 5.75 -5.05 -29.04
CA PRO A 326 7.14 -4.63 -29.13
C PRO A 326 7.80 -4.53 -27.75
N HIS A 327 9.03 -4.99 -27.66
CA HIS A 327 9.92 -4.75 -26.53
C HIS A 327 11.07 -3.84 -26.97
N VAL A 328 11.35 -2.80 -26.19
CA VAL A 328 12.51 -1.93 -26.36
C VAL A 328 13.37 -2.02 -25.11
N ARG A 329 14.66 -2.29 -25.28
CA ARG A 329 15.63 -2.42 -24.18
C ARG A 329 16.78 -1.45 -24.36
N ALA A 330 17.28 -0.94 -23.25
CA ALA A 330 18.54 -0.24 -23.16
C ALA A 330 19.24 -0.60 -21.84
N THR A 331 20.56 -0.50 -21.82
CA THR A 331 21.34 -0.55 -20.58
C THR A 331 21.71 0.89 -20.22
N VAL A 332 21.44 1.30 -18.98
CA VAL A 332 21.80 2.62 -18.46
C VAL A 332 22.76 2.48 -17.29
N THR A 333 23.82 3.29 -17.31
CA THR A 333 24.80 3.39 -16.22
C THR A 333 24.55 4.69 -15.46
N VAL A 334 24.22 4.57 -14.17
CA VAL A 334 23.93 5.70 -13.29
C VAL A 334 24.94 5.73 -12.15
N ALA A 335 25.56 6.88 -11.91
CA ALA A 335 26.38 7.08 -10.72
C ALA A 335 25.44 7.30 -9.52
N ALA A 336 25.44 6.37 -8.57
CA ALA A 336 24.52 6.41 -7.43
C ALA A 336 25.18 5.89 -6.15
N SER A 337 24.67 6.32 -4.99
CA SER A 337 25.14 5.87 -3.67
C SER A 337 24.65 4.47 -3.30
N SER A 338 23.65 3.96 -4.02
CA SER A 338 23.09 2.63 -3.86
C SER A 338 22.35 2.18 -5.12
N VAL A 339 22.07 0.88 -5.19
CA VAL A 339 21.23 0.31 -6.25
C VAL A 339 19.82 0.93 -6.25
N ASN A 340 19.22 1.15 -5.08
CA ASN A 340 17.92 1.80 -4.98
C ASN A 340 17.95 3.22 -5.52
N ALA A 341 19.01 3.99 -5.23
CA ALA A 341 19.15 5.34 -5.75
C ALA A 341 19.31 5.37 -7.29
N ALA A 342 20.02 4.40 -7.86
CA ALA A 342 20.13 4.25 -9.32
C ALA A 342 18.76 3.92 -9.94
N ILE A 343 18.10 2.88 -9.45
CA ILE A 343 16.79 2.44 -9.95
C ILE A 343 15.74 3.54 -9.78
N ALA A 344 15.71 4.24 -8.64
CA ALA A 344 14.82 5.38 -8.41
C ALA A 344 15.01 6.50 -9.43
N THR A 345 16.26 6.80 -9.78
CA THR A 345 16.60 7.84 -10.77
C THR A 345 16.07 7.48 -12.16
N ILE A 346 16.24 6.22 -12.55
CA ILE A 346 15.76 5.68 -13.83
C ILE A 346 14.23 5.65 -13.85
N MET A 347 13.62 5.12 -12.78
CA MET A 347 12.16 5.01 -12.65
C MET A 347 11.49 6.38 -12.76
N ARG A 348 12.01 7.42 -12.09
CA ARG A 348 11.49 8.79 -12.23
C ARG A 348 11.56 9.29 -13.67
N ALA A 349 12.72 9.13 -14.34
CA ALA A 349 12.87 9.56 -15.73
C ALA A 349 11.85 8.91 -16.67
N VAL A 350 11.61 7.60 -16.51
CA VAL A 350 10.63 6.88 -17.34
C VAL A 350 9.18 7.18 -16.95
N HIS A 351 8.91 7.36 -15.65
CA HIS A 351 7.57 7.71 -15.15
C HIS A 351 7.11 9.07 -15.66
N ASP A 352 8.00 10.07 -15.63
CA ASP A 352 7.71 11.44 -16.07
C ASP A 352 7.57 11.57 -17.59
N ALA A 353 8.00 10.57 -18.36
CA ALA A 353 7.92 10.54 -19.81
C ALA A 353 6.50 10.09 -20.29
N PRO A 354 5.72 10.95 -20.98
CA PRO A 354 4.38 10.60 -21.45
C PRO A 354 4.37 9.50 -22.52
N ALA A 355 5.48 9.32 -23.25
CA ALA A 355 5.64 8.29 -24.28
C ALA A 355 5.53 6.85 -23.74
N PHE A 356 5.69 6.67 -22.42
CA PHE A 356 5.64 5.38 -21.75
C PHE A 356 4.31 5.09 -21.06
N ARG A 357 3.27 5.90 -21.28
CA ARG A 357 1.91 5.57 -20.83
C ARG A 357 1.43 4.29 -21.48
N GLY A 358 0.80 3.44 -20.68
CA GLY A 358 0.34 2.10 -21.01
C GLY A 358 1.44 1.04 -20.95
N ALA A 359 2.72 1.43 -20.87
CA ALA A 359 3.82 0.47 -20.92
C ALA A 359 3.96 -0.34 -19.63
N GLU A 360 4.46 -1.57 -19.77
CA GLU A 360 5.06 -2.34 -18.67
C GLU A 360 6.58 -2.19 -18.75
N ILE A 361 7.21 -1.62 -17.72
CA ILE A 361 8.64 -1.30 -17.72
C ILE A 361 9.38 -2.15 -16.68
N SER A 362 10.33 -2.98 -17.12
CA SER A 362 11.22 -3.80 -16.27
C SER A 362 12.52 -3.07 -15.95
N TYR A 363 13.04 -3.28 -14.74
CA TYR A 363 14.35 -2.77 -14.30
C TYR A 363 15.21 -3.92 -13.75
N ASP A 364 16.10 -4.46 -14.57
CA ASP A 364 16.95 -5.59 -14.22
C ASP A 364 18.37 -5.13 -13.93
N LEU A 365 19.01 -5.64 -12.87
CA LEU A 365 20.42 -5.34 -12.63
C LEU A 365 21.30 -6.13 -13.60
N GLU A 366 22.20 -5.43 -14.29
CA GLU A 366 23.21 -6.12 -15.06
C GLU A 366 24.25 -6.69 -14.08
N ARG A 367 24.18 -8.00 -13.85
CA ARG A 367 25.20 -8.68 -13.04
C ARG A 367 26.53 -8.54 -13.77
N THR A 368 27.44 -7.74 -13.21
CA THR A 368 28.85 -7.80 -13.57
C THR A 368 29.28 -9.25 -13.36
N ARG A 369 29.58 -9.96 -14.45
CA ARG A 369 30.30 -11.23 -14.33
C ARG A 369 31.63 -10.88 -13.65
N SER A 370 31.76 -11.20 -12.36
CA SER A 370 33.07 -11.30 -11.73
C SER A 370 33.88 -12.24 -12.62
N ARG A 371 34.93 -11.72 -13.26
CA ARG A 371 35.90 -12.57 -13.95
C ARG A 371 36.42 -13.58 -12.91
N PRO A 372 36.53 -14.87 -13.27
CA PRO A 372 37.02 -15.91 -12.37
C PRO A 372 38.44 -15.64 -11.90
#